data_AF-A0A1L3GQ30-F1
#
_entry.id   AF-A0A1L3GQ30-F1
#
_cell.length_a   1.000
_cell.length_b   1.000
_cell.length_c   1.000
_cell.angle_alpha   90.00
_cell.angle_beta   90.00
_cell.angle_gamma   90.00
#
_symmetry.space_group_name_H-M   'P 1'
#
loop_
_entity.id
_entity.type
_entity.pdbx_description
1 polymer ?
#
loop_
_entity_poly.entity_id
_entity_poly.type
_entity_poly.pdbx_seq_one_letter_code
_entity_poly.pdbx_strand_id
1 'polypeptide(L)'
;MKSRDRLRQLIAQEAARLMYEEQIREYRTAKRKAARRFGPEQSLSLGNHLPSNAEIRQELMRLLDLHEEQLRPERLLQLRLLALKYLELMAAFRPYLVGSVLSGCVTERSDIDIHLFAESPEEVANFLKAEGISFEEKLVTVRQGGESRDYIHFYLEDQGIEIECSVYATRDRHRVPRSSITGKPMERADTKKLRRLIAAALPPPVSSSPKN
;
A
#
# COMPACT_ATOMS: atom_id res chain seq x y z
N MET A 1 31.59 10.00 -8.18
CA MET A 1 30.22 10.06 -7.62
C MET A 1 30.26 10.96 -6.38
N LYS A 2 29.50 12.06 -6.34
CA LYS A 2 29.63 13.07 -5.27
C LYS A 2 29.23 12.46 -3.92
N SER A 3 29.98 12.74 -2.85
CA SER A 3 29.76 12.22 -1.48
C SER A 3 28.29 12.32 -1.01
N ARG A 4 27.58 13.37 -1.46
CA ARG A 4 26.15 13.61 -1.21
C ARG A 4 25.23 12.53 -1.75
N ASP A 5 25.45 12.06 -2.98
CA ASP A 5 24.60 11.02 -3.59
C ASP A 5 24.84 9.67 -2.93
N ARG A 6 26.08 9.40 -2.50
CA ARG A 6 26.42 8.21 -1.72
C ARG A 6 25.70 8.20 -0.37
N LEU A 7 25.70 9.33 0.35
CA LEU A 7 24.99 9.42 1.63
C LEU A 7 23.48 9.23 1.47
N ARG A 8 22.86 9.85 0.44
CA ARG A 8 21.43 9.67 0.14
C ARG A 8 21.10 8.20 -0.12
N GLN A 9 21.93 7.52 -0.92
CA GLN A 9 21.78 6.11 -1.22
C GLN A 9 21.89 5.23 0.03
N LEU A 10 22.86 5.49 0.91
CA LEU A 10 23.01 4.76 2.18
C LEU A 10 21.78 4.94 3.09
N ILE A 11 21.24 6.16 3.16
CA ILE A 11 19.99 6.40 3.92
C ILE A 11 18.80 5.67 3.28
N ALA A 12 18.73 5.60 1.96
CA ALA A 12 17.66 4.86 1.26
C ALA A 12 17.73 3.36 1.54
N GLN A 13 18.92 2.78 1.46
CA GLN A 13 19.17 1.36 1.78
C GLN A 13 18.84 1.05 3.23
N GLU A 14 19.26 1.92 4.15
CA GLU A 14 18.96 1.76 5.57
C GLU A 14 17.46 1.89 5.84
N ALA A 15 16.78 2.86 5.23
CA ALA A 15 15.33 3.00 5.36
C ALA A 15 14.59 1.76 4.83
N ALA A 16 14.99 1.24 3.66
CA ALA A 16 14.44 0.02 3.10
C ALA A 16 14.66 -1.20 4.02
N ARG A 17 15.86 -1.32 4.59
CA ARG A 17 16.19 -2.36 5.57
C ARG A 17 15.30 -2.25 6.81
N LEU A 18 15.08 -1.05 7.37
CA LEU A 18 14.17 -0.85 8.50
C LEU A 18 12.72 -1.20 8.16
N MET A 19 12.26 -0.87 6.94
CA MET A 19 10.92 -1.28 6.49
C MET A 19 10.78 -2.80 6.37
N TYR A 20 11.86 -3.49 5.98
CA TYR A 20 11.90 -4.94 5.87
C TYR A 20 12.03 -5.64 7.23
N GLU A 21 13.13 -5.40 7.96
CA GLU A 21 13.49 -6.09 9.20
C GLU A 21 12.63 -5.68 10.38
N GLU A 22 12.34 -4.38 10.52
CA GLU A 22 11.56 -3.84 11.63
C GLU A 22 10.09 -3.59 11.25
N GLN A 23 9.69 -4.02 10.05
CA GLN A 23 8.32 -3.98 9.55
C GLN A 23 7.68 -2.57 9.62
N ILE A 24 8.48 -1.51 9.46
CA ILE A 24 7.97 -0.13 9.42
C ILE A 24 7.16 0.08 8.14
N ARG A 25 5.85 0.39 8.28
CA ARG A 25 4.94 0.63 7.14
C ARG A 25 5.13 2.00 6.49
N GLU A 26 5.32 3.04 7.30
CA GLU A 26 5.39 4.41 6.80
C GLU A 26 6.79 4.83 6.34
N TYR A 27 6.92 5.21 5.07
CA TYR A 27 8.17 5.76 4.50
C TYR A 27 8.74 6.94 5.29
N ARG A 28 7.89 7.82 5.82
CA ARG A 28 8.33 8.99 6.60
C ARG A 28 9.05 8.54 7.87
N THR A 29 8.49 7.56 8.57
CA THR A 29 9.04 7.02 9.81
C THR A 29 10.34 6.28 9.55
N ALA A 30 10.37 5.42 8.51
CA ALA A 30 11.59 4.70 8.11
C ALA A 30 12.73 5.66 7.73
N LYS A 31 12.43 6.67 6.89
CA LYS A 31 13.39 7.69 6.45
C LYS A 31 13.98 8.48 7.62
N ARG A 32 13.13 8.91 8.56
CA ARG A 32 13.57 9.64 9.76
C ARG A 32 14.46 8.78 10.66
N LYS A 33 14.07 7.51 10.87
CA LYS A 33 14.86 6.58 11.70
C LYS A 33 16.20 6.24 11.05
N ALA A 34 16.23 6.02 9.74
CA ALA A 34 17.45 5.78 8.98
C ALA A 34 18.40 6.99 9.03
N ALA A 35 17.89 8.19 8.77
CA ALA A 35 18.69 9.41 8.75
C ALA A 35 19.45 9.65 10.07
N ARG A 36 18.83 9.36 11.21
CA ARG A 36 19.45 9.51 12.54
C ARG A 36 20.73 8.68 12.72
N ARG A 37 20.90 7.58 11.99
CA ARG A 37 22.13 6.76 12.03
C ARG A 37 23.32 7.43 11.35
N PHE A 38 23.07 8.42 10.48
CA PHE A 38 24.11 9.09 9.68
C PHE A 38 24.36 10.55 10.09
N GLY A 39 23.62 11.09 11.05
CA GLY A 39 23.83 12.42 11.60
C GLY A 39 22.54 13.11 12.09
N PRO A 40 22.65 14.36 12.60
CA PRO A 40 21.49 15.12 13.07
C PRO A 40 20.47 15.37 11.95
N GLU A 41 19.18 15.12 12.24
CA GLU A 41 18.06 15.18 11.28
C GLU A 41 17.97 16.55 10.57
N GLN A 42 18.23 17.64 11.30
CA GLN A 42 18.22 19.01 10.78
C GLN A 42 19.31 19.25 9.72
N SER A 43 20.51 18.69 9.91
CA SER A 43 21.63 18.81 8.97
C SER A 43 21.37 18.03 7.67
N LEU A 44 20.75 16.85 7.78
CA LEU A 44 20.42 16.00 6.63
C LEU A 44 19.24 16.53 5.80
N SER A 45 18.27 17.16 6.46
CA SER A 45 17.11 17.80 5.82
C SER A 45 17.51 19.10 5.09
N LEU A 46 18.35 19.95 5.70
CA LEU A 46 18.82 21.20 5.09
C LEU A 46 19.78 20.98 3.90
N GLY A 47 20.44 19.81 3.81
CA GLY A 47 21.40 19.49 2.75
C GLY A 47 20.88 18.68 1.56
N ASN A 48 19.56 18.40 1.45
CA ASN A 48 18.97 17.52 0.42
C ASN A 48 19.56 16.09 0.40
N HIS A 49 19.95 15.57 1.57
CA HIS A 49 20.50 14.21 1.71
C HIS A 49 19.42 13.16 1.95
N LEU A 50 18.19 13.56 2.27
CA LEU A 50 17.09 12.64 2.46
C LEU A 50 16.62 12.03 1.13
N PRO A 51 16.45 10.71 1.05
CA PRO A 51 15.93 10.07 -0.14
C PRO A 51 14.44 10.36 -0.32
N SER A 52 13.98 10.31 -1.56
CA SER A 52 12.57 10.26 -1.93
C SER A 52 11.96 8.91 -1.53
N ASN A 53 10.63 8.87 -1.45
CA ASN A 53 9.92 7.60 -1.20
C ASN A 53 10.11 6.61 -2.37
N ALA A 54 10.28 7.12 -3.60
CA ALA A 54 10.61 6.30 -4.77
C ALA A 54 11.97 5.60 -4.62
N GLU A 55 13.01 6.32 -4.17
CA GLU A 55 14.34 5.74 -3.94
C GLU A 55 14.30 4.66 -2.85
N ILE A 56 13.59 4.92 -1.73
CA ILE A 56 13.41 3.91 -0.68
C ILE A 56 12.66 2.69 -1.22
N ARG A 57 11.58 2.89 -1.99
CA ARG A 57 10.80 1.80 -2.59
C ARG A 57 11.66 0.95 -3.53
N GLN A 58 12.53 1.56 -4.32
CA GLN A 58 13.43 0.85 -5.21
C GLN A 58 14.39 -0.06 -4.44
N GLU A 59 14.99 0.44 -3.35
CA GLU A 59 15.86 -0.36 -2.50
C GLU A 59 15.08 -1.46 -1.75
N LEU A 60 13.85 -1.18 -1.32
CA LEU A 60 12.99 -2.19 -0.69
C LEU A 60 12.63 -3.32 -1.66
N MET A 61 12.27 -2.99 -2.90
CA MET A 61 12.03 -4.00 -3.93
C MET A 61 13.28 -4.86 -4.17
N ARG A 62 14.46 -4.24 -4.23
CA ARG A 62 15.74 -4.97 -4.38
C ARG A 62 16.00 -5.91 -3.20
N LEU A 63 15.73 -5.49 -1.96
CA LEU A 63 15.87 -6.35 -0.79
C LEU A 63 14.89 -7.52 -0.82
N LEU A 64 13.63 -7.27 -1.19
CA LEU A 64 12.62 -8.31 -1.32
C LEU A 64 12.95 -9.31 -2.43
N ASP A 65 13.49 -8.85 -3.56
CA ASP A 65 13.94 -9.73 -4.65
C ASP A 65 15.08 -10.64 -4.19
N LEU A 66 16.00 -10.13 -3.34
CA LEU A 66 17.12 -10.91 -2.84
C LEU A 66 16.73 -11.94 -1.76
N HIS A 67 15.72 -11.64 -0.93
CA HIS A 67 15.40 -12.45 0.24
C HIS A 67 14.10 -13.25 0.11
N GLU A 68 13.15 -12.82 -0.73
CA GLU A 68 11.78 -13.36 -0.78
C GLU A 68 11.32 -13.71 -2.20
N GLU A 69 12.23 -13.97 -3.14
CA GLU A 69 11.90 -14.26 -4.55
C GLU A 69 10.81 -15.34 -4.70
N GLN A 70 10.86 -16.37 -3.85
CA GLN A 70 9.95 -17.51 -3.89
C GLN A 70 8.66 -17.30 -3.09
N LEU A 71 8.70 -16.60 -1.96
CA LEU A 71 7.56 -16.43 -1.05
C LEU A 71 6.67 -15.24 -1.43
N ARG A 72 7.26 -14.19 -1.99
CA ARG A 72 6.52 -12.96 -2.32
C ARG A 72 5.42 -13.15 -3.37
N PRO A 73 5.60 -13.94 -4.46
CA PRO A 73 4.53 -14.15 -5.44
C PRO A 73 3.29 -14.80 -4.84
N GLU A 74 3.47 -15.80 -3.95
CA GLU A 74 2.37 -16.47 -3.26
C GLU A 74 1.66 -15.53 -2.29
N ARG A 75 2.43 -14.80 -1.46
CA ARG A 75 1.87 -13.78 -0.54
C ARG A 75 1.09 -12.71 -1.30
N LEU A 76 1.63 -12.21 -2.40
CA LEU A 76 0.98 -11.21 -3.23
C LEU A 76 -0.33 -11.75 -3.83
N LEU A 77 -0.33 -13.01 -4.28
CA LEU A 77 -1.54 -13.65 -4.79
C LEU A 77 -2.60 -13.78 -3.70
N GLN A 78 -2.23 -14.25 -2.51
CA GLN A 78 -3.13 -14.36 -1.35
C GLN A 78 -3.76 -13.01 -1.00
N LEU A 79 -2.94 -11.95 -0.87
CA LEU A 79 -3.41 -10.59 -0.56
C LEU A 79 -4.34 -10.06 -1.65
N ARG A 80 -4.04 -10.33 -2.94
CA ARG A 80 -4.89 -9.90 -4.06
C ARG A 80 -6.22 -10.65 -4.11
N LEU A 81 -6.24 -11.94 -3.78
CA LEU A 81 -7.47 -12.72 -3.69
C LEU A 81 -8.35 -12.23 -2.54
N LEU A 82 -7.76 -11.95 -1.37
CA LEU A 82 -8.48 -11.38 -0.24
C LEU A 82 -9.01 -9.97 -0.56
N ALA A 83 -8.18 -9.11 -1.17
CA ALA A 83 -8.61 -7.80 -1.63
C ALA A 83 -9.77 -7.90 -2.61
N LEU A 84 -9.72 -8.86 -3.55
CA LEU A 84 -10.79 -9.07 -4.52
C LEU A 84 -12.12 -9.44 -3.84
N LYS A 85 -12.10 -10.33 -2.84
CA LYS A 85 -13.28 -10.66 -2.02
C LYS A 85 -13.92 -9.40 -1.44
N TYR A 86 -13.11 -8.51 -0.84
CA TYR A 86 -13.62 -7.28 -0.23
C TYR A 86 -14.08 -6.23 -1.25
N LEU A 87 -13.40 -6.11 -2.41
CA LEU A 87 -13.89 -5.25 -3.50
C LEU A 87 -15.26 -5.70 -4.02
N GLU A 88 -15.53 -7.00 -4.04
CA GLU A 88 -16.82 -7.56 -4.47
C GLU A 88 -17.89 -7.38 -3.41
N LEU A 89 -17.56 -7.66 -2.15
CA LEU A 89 -18.46 -7.47 -1.02
C LEU A 89 -18.92 -6.00 -0.91
N MET A 90 -17.98 -5.06 -1.01
CA MET A 90 -18.24 -3.63 -0.86
C MET A 90 -18.62 -2.93 -2.18
N ALA A 91 -19.09 -3.67 -3.19
CA ALA A 91 -19.35 -3.14 -4.53
C ALA A 91 -20.29 -1.92 -4.54
N ALA A 92 -21.22 -1.82 -3.59
CA ALA A 92 -22.10 -0.67 -3.40
C ALA A 92 -21.35 0.66 -3.27
N PHE A 93 -20.15 0.63 -2.65
CA PHE A 93 -19.31 1.80 -2.41
C PHE A 93 -18.26 2.04 -3.51
N ARG A 94 -18.38 1.34 -4.65
CA ARG A 94 -17.53 1.50 -5.85
C ARG A 94 -16.02 1.47 -5.52
N PRO A 95 -15.53 0.42 -4.85
CA PRO A 95 -14.24 0.42 -4.17
C PRO A 95 -13.07 0.38 -5.16
N TYR A 96 -11.93 0.93 -4.73
CA TYR A 96 -10.65 0.81 -5.44
C TYR A 96 -9.57 0.27 -4.49
N LEU A 97 -8.88 -0.80 -4.89
CA LEU A 97 -7.63 -1.23 -4.27
C LEU A 97 -6.52 -0.23 -4.60
N VAL A 98 -5.74 0.13 -3.59
CA VAL A 98 -4.54 0.99 -3.72
C VAL A 98 -3.34 0.35 -2.98
N GLY A 99 -2.26 1.10 -2.82
CA GLY A 99 -1.18 0.71 -1.91
C GLY A 99 -0.29 -0.44 -2.37
N SER A 100 0.28 -1.13 -1.37
CA SER A 100 1.35 -2.12 -1.54
C SER A 100 0.91 -3.32 -2.40
N VAL A 101 -0.28 -3.87 -2.11
CA VAL A 101 -0.90 -5.04 -2.76
C VAL A 101 -1.19 -4.80 -4.25
N LEU A 102 -1.62 -3.59 -4.61
CA LEU A 102 -1.74 -3.22 -6.01
C LEU A 102 -0.37 -3.19 -6.68
N SER A 103 0.57 -2.46 -6.07
CA SER A 103 1.88 -2.16 -6.64
C SER A 103 2.85 -3.35 -6.68
N GLY A 104 2.54 -4.44 -5.96
CA GLY A 104 3.35 -5.65 -5.84
C GLY A 104 4.50 -5.56 -4.82
N CYS A 105 4.68 -4.42 -4.16
CA CYS A 105 5.71 -4.21 -3.14
C CYS A 105 5.16 -4.62 -1.76
N VAL A 106 4.93 -5.92 -1.58
CA VAL A 106 4.39 -6.50 -0.34
C VAL A 106 5.50 -7.08 0.54
N THR A 107 5.33 -6.92 1.85
CA THR A 107 6.15 -7.51 2.91
C THR A 107 5.26 -8.41 3.78
N GLU A 108 5.83 -9.07 4.79
CA GLU A 108 5.09 -9.92 5.73
C GLU A 108 3.95 -9.19 6.47
N ARG A 109 4.08 -7.88 6.72
CA ARG A 109 3.08 -7.06 7.45
C ARG A 109 2.28 -6.12 6.55
N SER A 110 2.26 -6.39 5.26
CA SER A 110 1.44 -5.62 4.32
C SER A 110 -0.05 -5.80 4.62
N ASP A 111 -0.71 -4.66 4.71
CA ASP A 111 -2.15 -4.46 4.79
C ASP A 111 -2.77 -4.33 3.38
N ILE A 112 -4.10 -4.44 3.33
CA ILE A 112 -4.90 -4.20 2.13
C ILE A 112 -5.55 -2.82 2.24
N ASP A 113 -5.12 -1.88 1.40
CA ASP A 113 -5.69 -0.53 1.34
C ASP A 113 -6.85 -0.44 0.33
N ILE A 114 -8.05 -0.11 0.78
CA ILE A 114 -9.24 0.07 -0.05
C ILE A 114 -9.79 1.49 0.11
N HIS A 115 -9.99 2.18 -0.99
CA HIS A 115 -10.76 3.42 -1.00
C HIS A 115 -12.23 3.13 -1.29
N LEU A 116 -13.12 3.55 -0.39
CA LEU A 116 -14.58 3.48 -0.52
C LEU A 116 -15.15 4.86 -0.86
N PHE A 117 -16.25 4.89 -1.62
CA PHE A 117 -16.94 6.11 -2.00
C PHE A 117 -18.40 6.03 -1.57
N ALA A 118 -18.73 6.79 -0.52
CA ALA A 118 -20.04 6.81 0.11
C ALA A 118 -20.51 8.25 0.35
N GLU A 119 -21.81 8.43 0.59
CA GLU A 119 -22.34 9.75 0.98
C GLU A 119 -21.97 10.08 2.44
N SER A 120 -21.85 9.06 3.30
CA SER A 120 -21.36 9.21 4.67
C SER A 120 -20.56 7.98 5.13
N PRO A 121 -19.63 8.13 6.10
CA PRO A 121 -18.99 6.99 6.76
C PRO A 121 -19.98 6.09 7.51
N GLU A 122 -21.09 6.64 8.00
CA GLU A 122 -22.14 5.90 8.70
C GLU A 122 -22.80 4.84 7.82
N GLU A 123 -22.96 5.12 6.52
CA GLU A 123 -23.47 4.15 5.54
C GLU A 123 -22.56 2.91 5.46
N VAL A 124 -21.24 3.12 5.43
CA VAL A 124 -20.24 2.05 5.43
C VAL A 124 -20.27 1.28 6.76
N ALA A 125 -20.33 1.98 7.89
CA ALA A 125 -20.41 1.36 9.21
C ALA A 125 -21.65 0.46 9.36
N ASN A 126 -22.81 0.92 8.86
CA ASN A 126 -24.06 0.15 8.89
C ASN A 126 -24.00 -1.07 7.98
N PHE A 127 -23.41 -0.94 6.80
CA PHE A 127 -23.14 -2.07 5.91
C PHE A 127 -22.25 -3.12 6.59
N LEU A 128 -21.12 -2.71 7.16
CA LEU A 128 -20.21 -3.64 7.86
C LEU A 128 -20.91 -4.37 9.01
N LYS A 129 -21.75 -3.69 9.79
CA LYS A 129 -22.57 -4.31 10.85
C LYS A 129 -23.56 -5.33 10.28
N ALA A 130 -24.24 -4.99 9.18
CA ALA A 130 -25.22 -5.89 8.55
C ALA A 130 -24.58 -7.17 8.00
N GLU A 131 -23.35 -7.07 7.48
CA GLU A 131 -22.53 -8.21 7.03
C GLU A 131 -21.87 -8.97 8.20
N GLY A 132 -22.05 -8.54 9.45
CA GLY A 132 -21.47 -9.17 10.63
C GLY A 132 -19.95 -8.99 10.74
N ILE A 133 -19.39 -7.96 10.11
CA ILE A 133 -17.95 -7.68 10.08
C ILE A 133 -17.57 -6.77 11.23
N SER A 134 -16.62 -7.21 12.04
CA SER A 134 -16.02 -6.40 13.11
C SER A 134 -15.05 -5.38 12.54
N PHE A 135 -15.06 -4.16 13.08
CA PHE A 135 -14.21 -3.07 12.62
C PHE A 135 -13.84 -2.11 13.75
N GLU A 136 -12.71 -1.44 13.58
CA GLU A 136 -12.34 -0.24 14.34
C GLU A 136 -12.47 1.00 13.44
N GLU A 137 -13.10 2.05 13.94
CA GLU A 137 -13.25 3.33 13.23
C GLU A 137 -12.24 4.36 13.76
N LYS A 138 -11.50 5.03 12.87
CA LYS A 138 -10.58 6.11 13.24
C LYS A 138 -10.69 7.31 12.31
N LEU A 139 -10.52 8.49 12.89
CA LEU A 139 -10.29 9.73 12.15
C LEU A 139 -8.80 9.85 11.82
N VAL A 140 -8.47 9.90 10.53
CA VAL A 140 -7.09 9.98 10.02
C VAL A 140 -6.90 11.29 9.25
N THR A 141 -5.99 12.14 9.74
CA THR A 141 -5.62 13.38 9.06
C THR A 141 -4.53 13.13 8.03
N VAL A 142 -4.89 13.20 6.75
CA VAL A 142 -3.95 13.11 5.63
C VAL A 142 -3.47 14.51 5.25
N ARG A 143 -2.15 14.70 5.24
CA ARG A 143 -1.51 15.96 4.83
C ARG A 143 -0.88 15.80 3.45
N GLN A 144 -1.43 16.47 2.45
CA GLN A 144 -0.93 16.43 1.07
C GLN A 144 -1.00 17.82 0.43
N GLY A 145 0.10 18.26 -0.18
CA GLY A 145 0.13 19.52 -0.96
C GLY A 145 -0.08 20.80 -0.14
N GLY A 146 0.20 20.77 1.17
CA GLY A 146 -0.06 21.89 2.08
C GLY A 146 -1.47 21.91 2.67
N GLU A 147 -2.38 21.07 2.17
CA GLU A 147 -3.70 20.86 2.74
C GLU A 147 -3.68 19.70 3.74
N SER A 148 -4.49 19.82 4.79
CA SER A 148 -4.84 18.73 5.70
C SER A 148 -6.31 18.39 5.49
N ARG A 149 -6.61 17.10 5.32
CA ARG A 149 -7.99 16.61 5.21
C ARG A 149 -8.15 15.40 6.12
N ASP A 150 -9.28 15.36 6.81
CA ASP A 150 -9.63 14.24 7.67
C ASP A 150 -10.49 13.24 6.91
N TYR A 151 -10.18 11.96 7.11
CA TYR A 151 -10.91 10.85 6.53
C TYR A 151 -11.29 9.88 7.65
N ILE A 152 -12.46 9.26 7.54
CA ILE A 152 -12.81 8.12 8.39
C ILE A 152 -12.27 6.85 7.75
N HIS A 153 -11.50 6.11 8.53
CA HIS A 153 -10.92 4.83 8.16
C HIS A 153 -11.56 3.73 8.99
N PHE A 154 -11.97 2.65 8.34
CA PHE A 154 -12.40 1.42 8.98
C PHE A 154 -11.29 0.38 8.87
N TYR A 155 -10.84 -0.15 9.99
CA TYR A 155 -9.84 -1.20 10.08
C TYR A 155 -10.54 -2.53 10.34
N LEU A 156 -10.39 -3.47 9.42
CA LEU A 156 -10.94 -4.82 9.49
C LEU A 156 -9.81 -5.83 9.61
N GLU A 157 -10.12 -7.04 10.07
CA GLU A 157 -9.20 -8.17 10.05
C GLU A 157 -9.87 -9.39 9.41
N ASP A 158 -9.18 -10.03 8.47
CA ASP A 158 -9.57 -11.34 7.90
C ASP A 158 -8.30 -12.17 7.70
N GLN A 159 -8.27 -13.38 8.23
CA GLN A 159 -7.11 -14.29 8.18
C GLN A 159 -5.81 -13.66 8.73
N GLY A 160 -5.91 -12.82 9.76
CA GLY A 160 -4.78 -12.11 10.35
C GLY A 160 -4.18 -11.01 9.45
N ILE A 161 -4.87 -10.67 8.36
CA ILE A 161 -4.52 -9.59 7.44
C ILE A 161 -5.44 -8.41 7.74
N GLU A 162 -4.82 -7.25 7.99
CA GLU A 162 -5.53 -6.00 8.19
C GLU A 162 -6.00 -5.42 6.84
N ILE A 163 -7.24 -4.96 6.82
CA ILE A 163 -7.85 -4.29 5.66
C ILE A 163 -8.25 -2.89 6.10
N GLU A 164 -7.57 -1.89 5.54
CA GLU A 164 -7.83 -0.49 5.81
C GLU A 164 -8.76 0.09 4.74
N CYS A 165 -9.96 0.49 5.15
CA CYS A 165 -10.97 1.08 4.28
C CYS A 165 -11.09 2.58 4.52
N SER A 166 -10.51 3.41 3.66
CA SER A 166 -10.62 4.87 3.72
C SER A 166 -11.89 5.34 3.00
N VAL A 167 -12.74 6.11 3.69
CA VAL A 167 -14.00 6.61 3.11
C VAL A 167 -13.82 8.00 2.51
N TYR A 168 -14.18 8.11 1.23
CA TYR A 168 -14.22 9.35 0.46
C TYR A 168 -15.66 9.70 0.09
N ALA A 169 -15.93 10.99 -0.10
CA ALA A 169 -17.22 11.43 -0.64
C ALA A 169 -17.40 10.93 -2.08
N THR A 170 -18.62 10.52 -2.44
CA THR A 170 -18.95 10.01 -3.78
C THR A 170 -18.50 10.94 -4.92
N ARG A 171 -18.62 12.26 -4.72
CA ARG A 171 -18.20 13.31 -5.67
C ARG A 171 -16.69 13.31 -5.95
N ASP A 172 -15.88 12.80 -5.02
CA ASP A 172 -14.43 12.78 -5.13
C ASP A 172 -13.91 11.51 -5.83
N ARG A 173 -14.79 10.62 -6.28
CA ARG A 173 -14.41 9.38 -6.99
C ARG A 173 -13.49 9.60 -8.18
N HIS A 174 -13.77 10.64 -8.97
CA HIS A 174 -12.96 11.01 -10.14
C HIS A 174 -11.67 11.76 -9.79
N ARG A 175 -11.56 12.29 -8.57
CA ARG A 175 -10.36 12.99 -8.12
C ARG A 175 -9.33 11.96 -7.69
N VAL A 176 -8.21 11.91 -8.42
CA VAL A 176 -7.10 11.01 -8.13
C VAL A 176 -6.04 11.75 -7.31
N PRO A 177 -5.82 11.41 -6.02
CA PRO A 177 -4.76 12.02 -5.24
C PRO A 177 -3.41 11.64 -5.83
N ARG A 178 -2.38 12.42 -5.51
CA ARG A 178 -1.02 12.10 -5.93
C ARG A 178 -0.47 10.95 -5.09
N SER A 179 0.27 10.05 -5.72
CA SER A 179 1.05 9.06 -5.00
C SER A 179 2.15 9.76 -4.21
N SER A 180 2.26 9.46 -2.91
CA SER A 180 3.37 9.90 -2.06
C SER A 180 4.72 9.28 -2.46
N ILE A 181 4.71 8.29 -3.36
CA ILE A 181 5.90 7.57 -3.82
C ILE A 181 6.36 8.15 -5.16
N THR A 182 5.49 8.18 -6.17
CA THR A 182 5.88 8.55 -7.54
C THR A 182 5.59 10.00 -7.90
N GLY A 183 4.78 10.73 -7.10
CA GLY A 183 4.30 12.07 -7.43
C GLY A 183 3.29 12.16 -8.58
N LYS A 184 3.07 11.04 -9.28
CA LYS A 184 2.07 10.85 -10.34
C LYS A 184 0.69 10.58 -9.74
N PRO A 185 -0.39 10.60 -10.54
CA PRO A 185 -1.69 10.12 -10.08
C PRO A 185 -1.56 8.74 -9.43
N MET A 186 -2.15 8.57 -8.24
CA MET A 186 -2.12 7.32 -7.49
C MET A 186 -2.72 6.19 -8.34
N GLU A 187 -2.01 5.07 -8.40
CA GLU A 187 -2.54 3.87 -9.04
C GLU A 187 -3.72 3.32 -8.24
N ARG A 188 -4.74 2.89 -8.97
CA ARG A 188 -5.93 2.24 -8.42
C ARG A 188 -6.30 1.05 -9.26
N ALA A 189 -6.95 0.07 -8.65
CA ALA A 189 -7.60 -1.03 -9.36
C ALA A 189 -9.02 -1.25 -8.84
N ASP A 190 -9.98 -1.25 -9.77
CA ASP A 190 -11.30 -1.80 -9.49
C ASP A 190 -11.24 -3.35 -9.55
N THR A 191 -12.36 -3.98 -9.23
CA THR A 191 -12.54 -5.44 -9.30
C THR A 191 -12.09 -6.00 -10.65
N LYS A 192 -12.44 -5.34 -11.76
CA LYS A 192 -12.11 -5.82 -13.12
C LYS A 192 -10.61 -5.80 -13.38
N LYS A 193 -9.93 -4.70 -13.01
CA LYS A 193 -8.48 -4.58 -13.15
C LYS A 193 -7.76 -5.56 -12.22
N LEU A 194 -8.23 -5.74 -10.98
CA LEU A 194 -7.62 -6.68 -10.04
C LEU A 194 -7.74 -8.14 -10.53
N ARG A 195 -8.90 -8.55 -11.05
CA ARG A 195 -9.07 -9.88 -11.68
C ARG A 195 -8.06 -10.12 -12.80
N ARG A 196 -7.81 -9.12 -13.65
CA ARG A 196 -6.80 -9.22 -14.73
C ARG A 196 -5.39 -9.40 -14.17
N LEU A 197 -5.03 -8.68 -13.10
CA LEU A 197 -3.72 -8.80 -12.45
C LEU A 197 -3.53 -10.19 -11.83
N ILE A 198 -4.57 -10.75 -11.22
CA ILE A 198 -4.55 -12.11 -10.65
C ILE A 198 -4.40 -13.14 -11.78
N ALA A 199 -5.20 -13.04 -12.83
CA ALA A 199 -5.14 -13.97 -13.96
C ALA A 199 -3.78 -13.96 -14.67
N ALA A 200 -3.13 -12.80 -14.77
CA ALA A 200 -1.80 -12.68 -15.37
C ALA A 200 -0.67 -13.26 -14.48
N ALA A 201 -0.90 -13.41 -13.17
CA ALA A 201 0.07 -13.97 -12.24
C ALA A 201 -0.04 -15.50 -12.09
N LEU A 202 -1.17 -16.09 -12.49
CA LEU A 202 -1.36 -17.54 -12.47
C LEU A 202 -0.72 -18.17 -13.71
N PRO A 203 -0.07 -19.35 -13.57
CA PRO A 203 0.38 -20.10 -14.74
C PRO A 203 -0.81 -20.46 -15.63
N PRO A 204 -0.63 -20.52 -16.96
CA PRO A 204 -1.71 -20.94 -17.85
C PRO A 204 -2.17 -22.35 -17.46
N PRO A 205 -3.47 -22.66 -17.57
CA PRO A 205 -3.98 -23.98 -17.25
C PRO A 205 -3.23 -25.03 -18.09
N VAL A 206 -2.66 -26.03 -17.43
CA VAL A 206 -2.01 -27.16 -18.11
C VAL A 206 -3.12 -27.88 -18.87
N SER A 207 -3.10 -27.80 -20.21
CA SER A 207 -3.99 -28.58 -21.06
C SER A 207 -3.67 -30.07 -20.87
N SER A 208 -4.41 -30.74 -19.99
CA SER A 208 -4.50 -32.20 -20.01
C SER A 208 -5.34 -32.58 -21.22
N SER A 209 -4.69 -32.69 -22.38
CA SER A 209 -5.27 -33.40 -23.51
C SER A 209 -5.57 -34.84 -23.07
N PRO A 210 -6.81 -35.35 -23.20
CA PRO A 210 -7.05 -36.77 -23.01
C PRO A 210 -6.27 -37.51 -24.08
N LYS A 211 -5.35 -38.40 -23.66
CA LYS A 211 -4.78 -39.40 -24.56
C LYS A 211 -5.93 -40.32 -24.97
N ASN A 212 -6.32 -40.23 -26.25
CA ASN A 212 -7.06 -41.29 -26.93
C ASN A 212 -6.20 -42.54 -27.02
#